data_AF-A0A969C9C0-F1
#
_entry.id   AF-A0A969C9C0-F1
#
_cell.length_a   1.000
_cell.length_b   1.000
_cell.length_c   1.000
_cell.angle_alpha   90.00
_cell.angle_beta   90.00
_cell.angle_gamma   90.00
#
_symmetry.space_group_name_H-M   'P 1'
#
loop_
_entity.id
_entity.type
_entity.pdbx_description
1 polymer ?
#
loop_
_entity_poly.entity_id
_entity_poly.type
_entity_poly.pdbx_seq_one_letter_code
_entity_poly.pdbx_strand_id
1 'polypeptide(L)'
;MSNAAMADVAASEPVNPAPLWNGGAAEAASLPSPEETFNTALIVGDRAAQTAQTAQTTTDWELAAARWEQALNLLKAIPSNSSLFGDAQSQIQTYDAQLQEARSQLAALRG
;
A
#
# COMPACT_ATOMS: atom_id res chain seq x y z
N MET A 1 18.37 42.25 -2.59
CA MET A 1 17.78 42.50 -3.93
C MET A 1 18.91 42.42 -4.96
N SER A 2 18.58 42.03 -6.19
CA SER A 2 19.47 41.66 -7.32
C SER A 2 19.92 40.19 -7.27
N ASN A 3 19.42 39.24 -8.07
CA ASN A 3 18.93 39.15 -9.46
C ASN A 3 20.03 38.98 -10.54
N ALA A 4 19.98 37.79 -11.16
CA ALA A 4 20.20 37.41 -12.57
C ALA A 4 21.55 37.60 -13.29
N ALA A 5 22.04 36.50 -13.91
CA ALA A 5 22.51 36.38 -15.30
C ALA A 5 22.81 34.87 -15.57
N MET A 6 22.04 34.11 -16.37
CA MET A 6 21.89 34.08 -17.84
C MET A 6 23.17 33.65 -18.59
N ALA A 7 23.19 32.40 -19.07
CA ALA A 7 23.81 31.91 -20.33
C ALA A 7 23.38 30.43 -20.50
N ASP A 8 22.39 30.10 -21.32
CA ASP A 8 22.37 29.94 -22.79
C ASP A 8 22.80 28.53 -23.28
N VAL A 9 21.80 27.87 -23.88
CA VAL A 9 21.77 26.87 -24.96
C VAL A 9 22.77 25.70 -25.01
N ALA A 10 22.23 24.47 -25.04
CA ALA A 10 22.27 23.59 -26.22
C ALA A 10 21.59 22.26 -25.88
N ALA A 11 20.57 21.91 -26.66
CA ALA A 11 19.96 20.60 -26.66
C ALA A 11 20.91 19.55 -27.28
N SER A 12 20.66 18.29 -26.91
CA SER A 12 20.96 17.03 -27.61
C SER A 12 22.03 16.14 -26.97
N GLU A 13 21.66 15.33 -25.96
CA GLU A 13 22.22 13.98 -25.77
C GLU A 13 21.14 13.00 -25.26
N PRO A 14 21.24 11.70 -25.61
CA PRO A 14 20.09 10.80 -25.74
C PRO A 14 19.77 9.99 -24.47
N VAL A 15 18.52 9.50 -24.42
CA VAL A 15 17.97 8.44 -23.57
C VAL A 15 18.88 7.83 -22.48
N ASN A 16 18.68 8.35 -21.26
CA ASN A 16 18.61 7.61 -19.99
C ASN A 16 19.72 6.59 -19.66
N PRO A 17 20.74 6.98 -18.86
CA PRO A 17 21.25 6.09 -17.84
C PRO A 17 20.35 6.20 -16.60
N ALA A 18 19.85 5.06 -16.13
CA ALA A 18 19.23 4.90 -14.82
C ALA A 18 19.98 5.73 -13.76
N PRO A 19 19.28 6.45 -12.87
CA PRO A 19 19.93 7.43 -12.04
C PRO A 19 20.85 6.76 -11.03
N LEU A 20 22.15 7.04 -11.16
CA LEU A 20 23.19 6.79 -10.19
C LEU A 20 23.02 7.79 -9.03
N TRP A 21 22.26 7.44 -8.00
CA TRP A 21 22.16 8.29 -6.80
C TRP A 21 23.33 8.01 -5.85
N ASN A 22 24.42 8.73 -6.07
CA ASN A 22 25.35 9.08 -5.00
C ASN A 22 24.92 10.43 -4.40
N GLY A 23 24.26 10.40 -3.24
CA GLY A 23 24.00 11.57 -2.39
C GLY A 23 22.67 12.31 -2.65
N GLY A 24 21.68 12.08 -1.78
CA GLY A 24 20.44 12.85 -1.74
C GLY A 24 19.39 12.28 -0.79
N ALA A 25 19.73 12.10 0.49
CA ALA A 25 18.87 11.51 1.53
C ALA A 25 17.62 12.36 1.92
N ALA A 26 17.23 13.36 1.12
CA ALA A 26 16.14 14.28 1.45
C ALA A 26 14.82 13.98 0.71
N GLU A 27 14.86 13.37 -0.48
CA GLU A 27 13.64 13.08 -1.27
C GLU A 27 13.05 11.67 -1.01
N ALA A 28 13.80 10.78 -0.36
CA ALA A 28 13.35 9.44 0.05
C ALA A 28 12.57 9.44 1.39
N ALA A 29 12.45 10.60 2.04
CA ALA A 29 11.89 10.74 3.39
C ALA A 29 10.35 10.77 3.45
N SER A 30 9.65 10.53 2.34
CA SER A 30 8.19 10.67 2.26
C SER A 30 7.44 9.39 1.88
N LEU A 31 8.15 8.28 1.63
CA LEU A 31 7.52 6.97 1.46
C LEU A 31 7.64 6.16 2.76
N PRO A 32 6.55 5.55 3.27
CA PRO A 32 6.61 4.69 4.45
C PRO A 32 7.58 3.52 4.18
N SER A 33 8.31 3.10 5.21
CA SER A 33 9.22 1.95 5.08
C SER A 33 8.41 0.66 4.80
N PRO A 34 9.04 -0.39 4.25
CA PRO A 34 8.37 -1.69 4.10
C PRO A 34 7.84 -2.26 5.43
N GLU A 35 8.56 -2.03 6.53
CA GLU A 35 8.14 -2.43 7.88
C GLU A 35 6.91 -1.65 8.34
N GLU A 36 6.90 -0.32 8.19
CA GLU A 36 5.75 0.51 8.52
C GLU A 36 4.52 0.14 7.67
N THR A 37 4.74 -0.12 6.38
CA THR A 37 3.69 -0.56 5.45
C THR A 37 3.11 -1.90 5.87
N PHE A 38 3.96 -2.87 6.21
CA PHE A 38 3.54 -4.18 6.69
C PHE A 38 2.76 -4.09 8.01
N ASN A 39 3.29 -3.38 8.99
CA ASN A 39 2.64 -3.19 10.29
C ASN A 39 1.29 -2.48 10.15
N THR A 40 1.21 -1.47 9.27
CA THR A 40 -0.06 -0.79 8.97
C THR A 40 -1.05 -1.76 8.35
N ALA A 41 -0.61 -2.63 7.44
CA ALA A 41 -1.48 -3.65 6.86
C ALA A 41 -2.04 -4.61 7.92
N LEU A 42 -1.21 -5.04 8.87
CA LEU A 42 -1.65 -5.89 9.99
C LEU A 42 -2.71 -5.19 10.85
N ILE A 43 -2.46 -3.94 11.23
CA ILE A 43 -3.41 -3.14 12.02
C ILE A 43 -4.75 -2.98 11.29
N VAL A 44 -4.72 -2.71 9.99
CA VAL A 44 -5.94 -2.57 9.18
C VAL A 44 -6.66 -3.91 9.07
N GLY A 45 -5.93 -5.01 8.86
CA GLY A 45 -6.47 -6.37 8.82
C GLY A 45 -7.14 -6.78 10.15
N ASP A 46 -6.51 -6.50 11.29
CA ASP A 46 -7.08 -6.79 12.61
C ASP A 46 -8.38 -6.03 12.84
N ARG A 47 -8.44 -4.76 12.42
CA ARG A 47 -9.68 -3.96 12.47
C ARG A 47 -10.76 -4.54 11.55
N ALA A 48 -10.38 -5.04 10.38
CA ALA A 48 -11.30 -5.71 9.47
C ALA A 48 -11.89 -6.97 10.10
N ALA A 49 -11.04 -7.80 10.73
CA ALA A 49 -11.45 -9.01 11.45
C ALA A 49 -12.40 -8.68 12.62
N GLN A 50 -12.07 -7.69 13.44
CA GLN A 50 -12.93 -7.25 14.55
C GLN A 50 -14.30 -6.78 14.05
N THR A 51 -14.30 -6.03 12.94
CA THR A 51 -15.56 -5.56 12.33
C THR A 51 -16.40 -6.74 11.84
N ALA A 52 -15.80 -7.66 11.09
CA ALA A 52 -16.46 -8.86 10.59
C ALA A 52 -17.01 -9.74 11.72
N GLN A 53 -16.28 -9.87 12.83
CA GLN A 53 -16.68 -10.69 13.97
C GLN A 53 -17.97 -10.19 14.63
N THR A 54 -18.20 -8.88 14.65
CA THR A 54 -19.40 -8.26 15.24
C THR A 54 -20.40 -7.77 14.21
N ALA A 55 -20.18 -8.03 12.92
CA ALA A 55 -21.00 -7.50 11.84
C ALA A 55 -22.40 -8.13 11.84
N GLN A 56 -23.42 -7.29 11.76
CA GLN A 56 -24.83 -7.72 11.67
C GLN A 56 -25.55 -7.08 10.49
N THR A 57 -25.00 -6.00 9.93
CA THR A 57 -25.64 -5.22 8.87
C THR A 57 -24.80 -5.21 7.60
N THR A 58 -25.42 -4.88 6.47
CA THR A 58 -24.70 -4.69 5.20
C THR A 58 -23.57 -3.66 5.34
N THR A 59 -23.81 -2.57 6.07
CA THR A 59 -22.81 -1.52 6.33
C THR A 59 -21.58 -2.05 7.08
N ASP A 60 -21.77 -2.95 8.05
CA ASP A 60 -20.65 -3.54 8.80
C ASP A 60 -19.79 -4.43 7.89
N TRP A 61 -20.44 -5.26 7.07
CA TRP A 61 -19.74 -6.14 6.13
C TRP A 61 -19.04 -5.38 5.00
N GLU A 62 -19.65 -4.29 4.51
CA GLU A 62 -19.00 -3.35 3.58
C GLU A 62 -17.74 -2.75 4.18
N LEU A 63 -17.81 -2.30 5.45
CA LEU A 63 -16.67 -1.72 6.15
C LEU A 63 -15.56 -2.76 6.38
N ALA A 64 -15.91 -4.00 6.75
CA ALA A 64 -14.94 -5.08 6.89
C ALA A 64 -14.24 -5.38 5.55
N ALA A 65 -15.01 -5.52 4.45
CA ALA A 65 -14.48 -5.76 3.12
C ALA A 65 -13.52 -4.64 2.67
N ALA A 66 -13.93 -3.38 2.83
CA ALA A 66 -13.08 -2.23 2.46
C ALA A 66 -11.75 -2.20 3.23
N ARG A 67 -11.76 -2.61 4.51
CA ARG A 67 -10.52 -2.69 5.33
C ARG A 67 -9.63 -3.84 4.88
N TRP A 68 -10.18 -5.02 4.58
CA TRP A 68 -9.38 -6.11 4.00
C TRP A 68 -8.73 -5.72 2.68
N GLU A 69 -9.46 -5.03 1.80
CA GLU A 69 -8.92 -4.49 0.54
C GLU A 69 -7.79 -3.49 0.79
N GLN A 70 -7.95 -2.59 1.75
CA GLN A 70 -6.91 -1.64 2.14
C GLN A 70 -5.66 -2.36 2.65
N ALA A 71 -5.81 -3.36 3.52
CA ALA A 71 -4.69 -4.15 4.03
C ALA A 71 -3.96 -4.91 2.90
N LEU A 72 -4.71 -5.50 1.97
CA LEU A 72 -4.15 -6.17 0.78
C LEU A 72 -3.35 -5.21 -0.09
N ASN A 73 -3.84 -4.00 -0.32
CA ASN A 73 -3.13 -2.99 -1.10
C ASN A 73 -1.80 -2.58 -0.46
N LEU A 74 -1.76 -2.47 0.88
CA LEU A 74 -0.53 -2.20 1.63
C LEU A 74 0.47 -3.36 1.50
N LEU A 75 0.02 -4.60 1.69
CA LEU A 75 0.90 -5.77 1.55
C LEU A 75 1.46 -5.91 0.12
N LYS A 76 0.64 -5.64 -0.90
CA LYS A 76 1.05 -5.66 -2.31
C LYS A 76 2.04 -4.55 -2.67
N ALA A 77 2.10 -3.47 -1.87
CA ALA A 77 3.06 -2.40 -2.04
C ALA A 77 4.46 -2.72 -1.49
N ILE A 78 4.60 -3.80 -0.71
CA ILE A 78 5.90 -4.22 -0.17
C ILE A 78 6.79 -4.73 -1.31
N PRO A 79 7.97 -4.12 -1.53
CA PRO A 79 8.87 -4.52 -2.61
C PRO A 79 9.39 -5.96 -2.46
N SER A 80 9.62 -6.64 -3.58
CA SER A 80 10.14 -8.02 -3.61
C SER A 80 11.57 -8.19 -3.08
N ASN A 81 12.34 -7.10 -2.99
CA ASN A 81 13.66 -7.09 -2.36
C ASN A 81 13.63 -6.81 -0.85
N SER A 82 12.44 -6.59 -0.27
CA SER A 82 12.27 -6.47 1.18
C SER A 82 12.39 -7.84 1.86
N SER A 83 13.00 -7.89 3.04
CA SER A 83 12.99 -9.07 3.90
C SER A 83 11.57 -9.51 4.31
N LEU A 84 10.60 -8.59 4.27
CA LEU A 84 9.19 -8.84 4.63
C LEU A 84 8.34 -9.35 3.46
N PHE A 85 8.90 -9.46 2.25
CA PHE A 85 8.11 -9.85 1.08
C PHE A 85 7.47 -11.23 1.24
N GLY A 86 8.19 -12.20 1.80
CA GLY A 86 7.65 -13.55 2.06
C GLY A 86 6.47 -13.51 3.02
N ASP A 87 6.60 -12.77 4.11
CA ASP A 87 5.54 -12.60 5.10
C ASP A 87 4.33 -11.86 4.51
N ALA A 88 4.59 -10.85 3.67
CA ALA A 88 3.54 -10.12 2.96
C ALA A 88 2.74 -11.03 2.02
N GLN A 89 3.41 -11.91 1.27
CA GLN A 89 2.74 -12.88 0.38
C GLN A 89 1.86 -13.86 1.16
N SER A 90 2.35 -14.37 2.29
CA SER A 90 1.56 -15.23 3.19
C SER A 90 0.31 -14.49 3.68
N GLN A 91 0.47 -13.22 4.06
CA GLN A 91 -0.63 -12.44 4.60
C GLN A 91 -1.63 -12.01 3.54
N ILE A 92 -1.19 -11.81 2.28
CA ILE A 92 -2.09 -11.58 1.14
C ILE A 92 -3.03 -12.76 0.95
N GLN A 93 -2.53 -14.00 0.98
CA GLN A 93 -3.39 -15.18 0.83
C GLN A 93 -4.46 -15.25 1.93
N THR A 94 -4.06 -14.94 3.17
CA THR A 94 -4.98 -14.90 4.32
C THR A 94 -6.04 -13.82 4.12
N TYR A 95 -5.65 -12.60 3.76
CA TYR A 95 -6.58 -11.47 3.64
C TYR A 95 -7.48 -11.56 2.41
N ASP A 96 -7.02 -12.14 1.31
CA ASP A 96 -7.86 -12.42 0.14
C ASP A 96 -8.98 -13.42 0.48
N ALA A 97 -8.71 -14.43 1.30
CA ALA A 97 -9.74 -15.35 1.77
C ALA A 97 -10.77 -14.65 2.68
N GLN A 98 -10.30 -13.84 3.63
CA GLN A 98 -11.18 -13.09 4.54
C GLN A 98 -12.04 -12.05 3.82
N LEU A 99 -11.50 -11.41 2.77
CA LEU A 99 -12.26 -10.49 1.92
C LEU A 99 -13.38 -11.21 1.16
N GLN A 100 -13.11 -12.40 0.62
CA GLN A 100 -14.12 -13.19 -0.08
C GLN A 100 -15.26 -13.60 0.86
N GLU A 101 -14.94 -14.00 2.09
CA GLU A 101 -15.95 -14.29 3.11
C GLU A 101 -16.80 -13.05 3.43
N ALA A 102 -16.18 -11.91 3.71
CA ALA A 102 -16.90 -10.67 4.02
C ALA A 102 -17.83 -10.23 2.86
N ARG A 103 -17.38 -10.38 1.60
CA ARG A 103 -18.20 -10.08 0.41
C ARG A 103 -19.35 -11.08 0.25
N SER A 104 -19.15 -12.35 0.61
CA SER A 104 -20.19 -13.37 0.56
C SER A 104 -21.29 -13.08 1.58
N GLN A 105 -20.92 -12.71 2.82
CA GLN A 105 -21.84 -12.29 3.87
C GLN A 105 -22.63 -11.03 3.48
N LEU A 106 -21.93 -10.04 2.90
CA LEU A 106 -22.57 -8.84 2.36
C LEU A 106 -23.62 -9.17 1.28
N ALA A 107 -23.27 -10.04 0.33
CA ALA A 107 -24.17 -10.44 -0.73
C ALA A 107 -25.41 -11.16 -0.17
N ALA A 108 -25.24 -12.02 0.83
CA ALA A 108 -26.33 -12.75 1.47
C ALA A 108 -27.34 -11.83 2.18
N LEU A 109 -26.91 -10.68 2.71
CA LEU A 109 -27.79 -9.70 3.36
C LEU A 109 -28.49 -8.73 2.39
N ARG A 110 -28.01 -8.63 1.15
CA ARG A 110 -28.57 -7.77 0.11
C ARG A 110 -29.55 -8.50 -0.82
N GLY A 111 -29.50 -9.83 -0.85
CA GLY A 111 -30.40 -10.69 -1.60
C GLY A 111 -31.70 -10.97 -0.85
#